data_AF-A0A0X3TQ21-F1
#
_entry.id   AF-A0A0X3TQ21-F1
#
_cell.length_a   1.000
_cell.length_b   1.000
_cell.length_c   1.000
_cell.angle_alpha   90.00
_cell.angle_beta   90.00
_cell.angle_gamma   90.00
#
_symmetry.space_group_name_H-M   'P 1'
#
loop_
_entity.id
_entity.type
_entity.pdbx_description
1 polymer ?
#
loop_
_entity_poly.entity_id
_entity_poly.type
_entity_poly.pdbx_seq_one_letter_code
_entity_poly.pdbx_strand_id
1 'polypeptide(L)'
;MEGFYVGLLHPFSTPPQALLLLGLALGAGGFKTARVQWLLGSFLVASLGGLMLAFGFEELDATMFALAFVVCSVAALFPGKLFPVALALIGVGAFLIGDASVPDEGPPRDRLFTMSGSMVGANMGMLYLVGIFLLIKERFPQPWVGTAFRVAAAWIGAVSLLMLALGLSEITRSI
;
A
#
# COMPACT_ATOMS: atom_id res chain seq x y z
N MET A 1 -16.22 -16.85 10.53
CA MET A 1 -16.18 -16.60 9.06
C MET A 1 -16.37 -15.12 8.78
N GLU A 2 -17.39 -14.47 9.34
CA GLU A 2 -17.65 -13.04 9.16
C GLU A 2 -16.42 -12.14 9.42
N GLY A 3 -15.75 -12.29 10.58
CA GLY A 3 -14.54 -11.50 10.89
C GLY A 3 -13.39 -11.66 9.88
N PHE A 4 -13.26 -12.84 9.26
CA PHE A 4 -12.28 -13.05 8.19
C PHE A 4 -12.65 -12.28 6.92
N TYR A 5 -13.92 -12.29 6.50
CA TYR A 5 -14.38 -11.53 5.33
C TYR A 5 -14.27 -10.02 5.53
N VAL A 6 -14.63 -9.54 6.73
CA VAL A 6 -14.45 -8.13 7.11
C VAL A 6 -12.98 -7.76 7.07
N GLY A 7 -12.12 -8.58 7.68
CA GLY A 7 -10.67 -8.40 7.62
C GLY A 7 -10.16 -8.38 6.18
N LEU A 8 -10.60 -9.29 5.31
CA LEU A 8 -10.17 -9.38 3.93
C LEU A 8 -10.46 -8.11 3.10
N LEU A 9 -11.57 -7.44 3.37
CA LEU A 9 -11.93 -6.18 2.71
C LEU A 9 -11.35 -4.95 3.40
N HIS A 10 -10.84 -5.08 4.61
CA HIS A 10 -10.35 -3.96 5.43
C HIS A 10 -9.30 -3.08 4.72
N PRO A 11 -8.28 -3.64 4.04
CA PRO A 11 -7.28 -2.83 3.32
C PRO A 11 -7.81 -2.01 2.15
N PHE A 12 -8.98 -2.38 1.63
CA PHE A 12 -9.66 -1.65 0.56
C PHE A 12 -10.74 -0.71 1.08
N SER A 13 -11.15 -0.88 2.34
CA SER A 13 -12.22 -0.10 2.96
C SER A 13 -11.67 1.13 3.70
N THR A 14 -10.39 1.13 4.05
CA THR A 14 -9.72 2.27 4.69
C THR A 14 -8.95 3.09 3.65
N PRO A 15 -9.24 4.40 3.49
CA PRO A 15 -8.58 5.22 2.48
C PRO A 15 -7.04 5.24 2.54
N PRO A 16 -6.39 5.32 3.73
CA PRO A 16 -4.92 5.28 3.81
C PRO A 16 -4.32 3.98 3.27
N GLN A 17 -4.88 2.82 3.64
CA GLN A 17 -4.39 1.51 3.17
C GLN A 17 -4.64 1.34 1.67
N ALA A 18 -5.82 1.75 1.18
CA ALA A 18 -6.15 1.63 -0.24
C ALA A 18 -5.23 2.50 -1.13
N LEU A 19 -5.00 3.77 -0.77
CA LEU A 19 -4.12 4.66 -1.55
C LEU A 19 -2.66 4.22 -1.47
N LEU A 20 -2.19 3.80 -0.29
CA LEU A 20 -0.85 3.28 -0.13
C LEU A 20 -0.66 2.01 -0.97
N LEU A 21 -1.58 1.05 -0.88
CA LEU A 21 -1.53 -0.20 -1.65
C LEU A 21 -1.50 0.06 -3.16
N LEU A 22 -2.33 0.97 -3.66
CA LEU A 22 -2.31 1.39 -5.07
C LEU A 22 -0.98 2.03 -5.46
N GLY A 23 -0.44 2.92 -4.63
CA GLY A 23 0.85 3.56 -4.85
C GLY A 23 1.99 2.54 -4.91
N LEU A 24 2.05 1.63 -3.92
CA LEU A 24 3.03 0.55 -3.85
C LEU A 24 2.96 -0.36 -5.09
N ALA A 25 1.74 -0.73 -5.51
CA ALA A 25 1.53 -1.56 -6.69
C ALA A 25 2.00 -0.87 -7.97
N LEU A 26 1.70 0.43 -8.14
CA LEU A 26 2.20 1.22 -9.28
C LEU A 26 3.73 1.34 -9.28
N GLY A 27 4.32 1.55 -8.09
CA GLY A 27 5.76 1.56 -7.90
C GLY A 27 6.40 0.24 -8.31
N ALA A 28 5.83 -0.90 -7.89
CA ALA A 28 6.30 -2.22 -8.27
C ALA A 28 6.12 -2.51 -9.77
N GLY A 29 4.97 -2.12 -10.36
CA GLY A 29 4.65 -2.29 -11.77
C GLY A 29 5.59 -1.53 -12.74
N GLY A 30 6.41 -0.62 -12.22
CA GLY A 30 7.48 0.03 -12.97
C GLY A 30 8.64 -0.90 -13.38
N PHE A 31 8.85 -2.01 -12.66
CA PHE A 31 10.01 -2.88 -12.82
C PHE A 31 9.75 -4.12 -13.71
N LYS A 32 10.82 -4.81 -14.10
CA LYS A 32 10.76 -6.11 -14.79
C LYS A 32 10.32 -7.22 -13.82
N THR A 33 9.68 -8.26 -14.33
CA THR A 33 9.15 -9.41 -13.57
C THR A 33 10.15 -10.01 -12.58
N ALA A 34 11.42 -10.17 -12.98
CA ALA A 34 12.48 -10.70 -12.12
C ALA A 34 12.80 -9.84 -10.88
N ARG A 35 12.49 -8.54 -10.91
CA ARG A 35 12.63 -7.64 -9.74
C ARG A 35 11.33 -7.55 -8.94
N VAL A 36 10.19 -7.67 -9.60
CA VAL A 36 8.87 -7.63 -8.95
C VAL A 36 8.73 -8.73 -7.90
N GLN A 37 9.23 -9.94 -8.15
CA GLN A 37 9.21 -11.02 -7.14
C GLN A 37 9.88 -10.63 -5.81
N TRP A 38 10.98 -9.85 -5.86
CA TRP A 38 11.65 -9.37 -4.66
C TRP A 38 10.84 -8.29 -3.94
N LEU A 39 10.16 -7.44 -4.69
CA LEU A 39 9.26 -6.42 -4.12
C LEU A 39 8.05 -7.07 -3.44
N LEU A 40 7.44 -8.08 -4.08
CA LEU A 40 6.33 -8.85 -3.49
C LEU A 40 6.79 -9.65 -2.27
N GLY A 41 7.96 -10.28 -2.33
CA GLY A 41 8.56 -10.97 -1.18
C GLY A 41 8.82 -10.02 -0.02
N SER A 42 9.36 -8.82 -0.30
CA SER A 42 9.55 -7.77 0.70
C SER A 42 8.22 -7.29 1.30
N PHE A 43 7.19 -7.14 0.48
CA PHE A 43 5.86 -6.74 0.94
C PHE A 43 5.29 -7.80 1.91
N LEU A 44 5.36 -9.08 1.55
CA LEU A 44 4.87 -10.17 2.39
C LEU A 44 5.62 -10.22 3.73
N VAL A 45 6.96 -10.20 3.72
CA VAL A 45 7.76 -10.29 4.95
C VAL A 45 7.56 -9.07 5.83
N ALA A 46 7.54 -7.87 5.25
CA ALA A 46 7.40 -6.64 6.03
C ALA A 46 5.98 -6.46 6.59
N SER A 47 4.93 -6.84 5.85
CA SER A 47 3.55 -6.80 6.38
C SER A 47 3.33 -7.77 7.54
N LEU A 48 3.91 -8.98 7.48
CA LEU A 48 3.95 -9.88 8.64
C LEU A 48 4.72 -9.27 9.80
N GLY A 49 5.86 -8.62 9.53
CA GLY A 49 6.63 -7.90 10.55
C GLY A 49 5.82 -6.79 11.25
N GLY A 50 5.10 -5.98 10.48
CA GLY A 50 4.22 -4.94 11.02
C GLY A 50 3.11 -5.50 11.88
N LEU A 51 2.45 -6.57 11.42
CA LEU A 51 1.40 -7.23 12.17
C LEU A 51 1.89 -7.82 13.50
N MET A 52 3.10 -8.40 13.52
CA MET A 52 3.65 -9.05 14.72
C MET A 52 4.21 -8.05 15.74
N LEU A 53 4.79 -6.94 15.27
CA LEU A 53 5.43 -5.97 16.16
C LEU A 53 4.45 -4.93 16.70
N ALA A 54 3.38 -4.60 15.96
CA ALA A 54 2.29 -3.75 16.41
C ALA A 54 2.77 -2.51 17.21
N PHE A 55 3.55 -1.64 16.56
CA PHE A 55 4.15 -0.47 17.21
C PHE A 55 3.10 0.55 17.67
N GLY A 56 1.89 0.52 17.08
CA GLY A 56 0.78 1.36 17.52
C GLY A 56 1.06 2.84 17.31
N PHE A 57 1.45 3.21 16.08
CA PHE A 57 1.71 4.62 15.75
C PHE A 57 0.45 5.48 15.95
N GLU A 58 0.57 6.56 16.74
CA GLU A 58 -0.54 7.49 17.01
C GLU A 58 -1.08 8.17 15.73
N GLU A 59 -0.21 8.42 14.74
CA GLU A 59 -0.56 9.09 13.47
C GLU A 59 -0.35 8.19 12.25
N LEU A 60 -0.81 6.94 12.35
CA LEU A 60 -0.61 5.93 11.30
C LEU A 60 -1.20 6.35 9.95
N ASP A 61 -2.41 6.92 9.95
CA ASP A 61 -3.09 7.37 8.73
C ASP A 61 -2.33 8.48 7.99
N ALA A 62 -1.88 9.51 8.72
CA ALA A 62 -1.09 10.60 8.14
C ALA A 62 0.24 10.08 7.56
N THR A 63 0.90 9.17 8.28
CA THR A 63 2.14 8.52 7.83
C THR A 63 1.90 7.73 6.54
N MET A 64 0.80 6.99 6.45
CA MET A 64 0.44 6.22 5.26
C MET A 64 0.11 7.10 4.06
N PHE A 65 -0.60 8.21 4.24
CA PHE A 65 -0.84 9.18 3.17
C PHE A 65 0.44 9.86 2.69
N ALA A 66 1.32 10.26 3.61
CA ALA A 66 2.62 10.84 3.28
C ALA A 66 3.48 9.84 2.48
N LEU A 67 3.52 8.59 2.92
CA LEU A 67 4.24 7.53 2.21
C LEU A 67 3.63 7.24 0.84
N ALA A 68 2.30 7.19 0.73
CA ALA A 68 1.60 7.00 -0.54
C ALA A 68 1.98 8.12 -1.53
N PHE A 69 2.02 9.38 -1.09
CA PHE A 69 2.49 10.52 -1.89
C PHE A 69 3.94 10.34 -2.36
N VAL A 70 4.85 9.95 -1.47
CA VAL A 70 6.27 9.71 -1.80
C VAL A 70 6.41 8.59 -2.83
N VAL A 71 5.78 7.44 -2.59
CA VAL A 71 5.82 6.28 -3.50
C VAL A 71 5.29 6.66 -4.88
N CYS A 72 4.14 7.33 -4.92
CA CYS A 72 3.51 7.78 -6.16
C CYS A 72 4.40 8.77 -6.92
N SER A 73 5.06 9.68 -6.21
CA SER A 73 6.01 10.64 -6.80
C SER A 73 7.21 9.92 -7.41
N VAL A 74 7.77 8.93 -6.72
CA VAL A 74 8.87 8.10 -7.27
C VAL A 74 8.40 7.30 -8.47
N ALA A 75 7.21 6.69 -8.42
CA ALA A 75 6.63 5.93 -9.52
C ALA A 75 6.37 6.81 -10.76
N ALA A 76 5.90 8.05 -10.56
CA ALA A 76 5.64 9.00 -11.64
C ALA A 76 6.92 9.59 -12.25
N LEU A 77 7.92 9.92 -11.44
CA LEU A 77 9.16 10.59 -11.90
C LEU A 77 10.21 9.60 -12.41
N PHE A 78 10.36 8.44 -11.76
CA PHE A 78 11.45 7.49 -11.98
C PHE A 78 10.95 6.04 -12.15
N PRO A 79 9.99 5.77 -13.06
CA PRO A 79 9.40 4.45 -13.21
C PRO A 79 10.46 3.38 -13.51
N GLY A 80 10.57 2.37 -12.64
CA GLY A 80 11.45 1.23 -12.83
C GLY A 80 12.96 1.49 -12.69
N LYS A 81 13.38 2.70 -12.28
CA LYS A 81 14.81 3.06 -12.21
C LYS A 81 15.43 2.85 -10.83
N LEU A 82 14.74 3.24 -9.76
CA LEU A 82 15.29 3.28 -8.39
C LEU A 82 14.93 2.03 -7.59
N PHE A 83 15.51 0.88 -7.93
CA PHE A 83 15.13 -0.40 -7.30
C PHE A 83 15.33 -0.43 -5.77
N PRO A 84 16.49 -0.02 -5.19
CA PRO A 84 16.67 -0.03 -3.74
C PRO A 84 15.67 0.88 -3.00
N VAL A 85 15.36 2.04 -3.60
CA VAL A 85 14.36 2.98 -3.05
C VAL A 85 12.98 2.36 -3.09
N ALA A 86 12.59 1.75 -4.22
CA ALA A 86 11.31 1.06 -4.34
C ALA A 86 11.18 -0.10 -3.35
N LEU A 87 12.24 -0.87 -3.15
CA LEU A 87 12.29 -1.96 -2.17
C LEU A 87 12.09 -1.42 -0.74
N ALA A 88 12.81 -0.35 -0.37
CA ALA A 88 12.65 0.28 0.94
C ALA A 88 11.24 0.84 1.15
N LEU A 89 10.71 1.58 0.17
CA LEU A 89 9.37 2.17 0.24
C LEU A 89 8.27 1.10 0.33
N ILE A 90 8.39 0.00 -0.42
CA ILE A 90 7.47 -1.14 -0.35
C ILE A 90 7.59 -1.86 0.99
N GLY A 91 8.81 -2.04 1.51
CA GLY A 91 9.02 -2.62 2.83
C GLY A 91 8.35 -1.78 3.93
N VAL A 92 8.63 -0.48 3.97
CA VAL A 92 8.02 0.44 4.95
C VAL A 92 6.50 0.49 4.78
N GLY A 93 6.00 0.60 3.55
CA GLY A 93 4.55 0.68 3.32
C GLY A 93 3.81 -0.60 3.69
N ALA A 94 4.39 -1.76 3.37
CA ALA A 94 3.84 -3.04 3.78
C ALA A 94 3.84 -3.20 5.31
N PHE A 95 4.91 -2.75 5.97
CA PHE A 95 5.00 -2.73 7.43
C PHE A 95 3.87 -1.90 8.06
N LEU A 96 3.64 -0.67 7.55
CA LEU A 96 2.54 0.18 8.04
C LEU A 96 1.17 -0.45 7.81
N ILE A 97 0.93 -1.11 6.66
CA ILE A 97 -0.30 -1.87 6.41
C ILE A 97 -0.44 -3.04 7.40
N GLY A 98 0.66 -3.70 7.73
CA GLY A 98 0.73 -4.75 8.75
C GLY A 98 0.32 -4.26 10.12
N ASP A 99 0.92 -3.15 10.55
CA ASP A 99 0.64 -2.49 11.83
C ASP A 99 -0.83 -2.04 11.91
N ALA A 100 -1.34 -1.42 10.84
CA ALA A 100 -2.72 -0.96 10.72
C ALA A 100 -3.76 -2.09 10.59
N SER A 101 -3.32 -3.34 10.51
CA SER A 101 -4.20 -4.51 10.42
C SER A 101 -4.46 -5.17 11.77
N VAL A 102 -3.94 -4.60 12.86
CA VAL A 102 -4.20 -5.04 14.24
C VAL A 102 -5.55 -4.48 14.69
N PRO A 103 -6.58 -5.31 14.90
CA PRO A 103 -7.89 -4.84 15.35
C PRO A 103 -7.82 -4.36 16.80
N ASP A 104 -8.77 -3.50 17.16
CA ASP A 104 -9.03 -3.04 18.52
C ASP A 104 -9.22 -4.20 19.51
N GLU A 105 -9.20 -3.88 20.80
CA GLU A 105 -9.35 -4.86 21.88
C GLU A 105 -10.67 -5.64 21.76
N GLY A 106 -10.58 -6.97 21.92
CA GLY A 106 -11.68 -7.89 21.76
C GLY A 106 -11.25 -9.34 21.99
N PRO A 107 -12.16 -10.32 21.89
CA PRO A 107 -11.83 -11.72 22.07
C PRO A 107 -10.65 -12.14 21.18
N PRO A 108 -9.60 -12.80 21.74
CA PRO A 108 -8.35 -13.05 21.01
C PRO A 108 -8.56 -13.91 19.76
N ARG A 109 -9.54 -14.82 19.81
CA ARG A 109 -9.93 -15.65 18.67
C ARG A 109 -10.45 -14.81 17.50
N ASP A 110 -11.30 -13.83 17.78
CA ASP A 110 -11.91 -13.00 16.74
C ASP A 110 -10.88 -12.05 16.14
N ARG A 111 -9.97 -11.51 16.97
CA ARG A 111 -8.82 -10.72 16.51
C ARG A 111 -7.95 -11.50 15.54
N LEU A 112 -7.60 -12.75 15.84
CA LEU A 112 -6.80 -13.59 14.95
C LEU A 112 -7.48 -13.86 13.59
N PHE A 113 -8.79 -14.08 13.58
CA PHE A 113 -9.53 -14.25 12.32
C PHE A 113 -9.57 -12.97 11.48
N THR A 114 -9.74 -11.81 12.10
CA THR A 114 -9.73 -10.53 11.39
C THR A 114 -8.32 -10.16 10.89
N MET A 115 -7.28 -10.35 11.71
CA MET A 115 -5.88 -10.13 11.34
C MET A 115 -5.47 -11.00 10.13
N SER A 116 -5.80 -12.29 10.18
CA SER A 116 -5.51 -13.21 9.07
C SER A 116 -6.27 -12.83 7.81
N GLY A 117 -7.54 -12.42 7.94
CA GLY A 117 -8.32 -11.84 6.84
C GLY A 117 -7.62 -10.65 6.21
N SER A 118 -7.22 -9.66 7.01
CA SER A 118 -6.54 -8.44 6.53
C SER A 118 -5.20 -8.74 5.85
N MET A 119 -4.39 -9.64 6.41
CA MET A 119 -3.13 -10.05 5.78
C MET A 119 -3.34 -10.71 4.43
N VAL A 120 -4.31 -11.62 4.33
CA VAL A 120 -4.66 -12.26 3.06
C VAL A 120 -5.18 -11.21 2.07
N GLY A 121 -6.08 -10.32 2.50
CA GLY A 121 -6.64 -9.24 1.69
C GLY A 121 -5.57 -8.30 1.14
N ALA A 122 -4.66 -7.81 1.98
CA ALA A 122 -3.58 -6.92 1.59
C ALA A 122 -2.61 -7.58 0.61
N ASN A 123 -2.18 -8.82 0.88
CA ASN A 123 -1.24 -9.55 0.02
C ASN A 123 -1.88 -9.95 -1.32
N MET A 124 -3.13 -10.43 -1.31
CA MET A 124 -3.88 -10.71 -2.54
C MET A 124 -4.11 -9.44 -3.34
N GLY A 125 -4.45 -8.34 -2.67
CA GLY A 125 -4.59 -7.02 -3.28
C GLY A 125 -3.34 -6.56 -3.99
N MET A 126 -2.21 -6.60 -3.30
CA MET A 126 -0.91 -6.25 -3.88
C MET A 126 -0.59 -7.14 -5.08
N LEU A 127 -0.76 -8.46 -4.95
CA LEU A 127 -0.49 -9.42 -6.02
C LEU A 127 -1.37 -9.15 -7.26
N TYR A 128 -2.67 -8.95 -7.07
CA TYR A 128 -3.59 -8.68 -8.17
C TYR A 128 -3.33 -7.33 -8.83
N LEU A 129 -3.12 -6.26 -8.06
CA LEU A 129 -2.86 -4.93 -8.62
C LEU A 129 -1.57 -4.92 -9.43
N VAL A 130 -0.49 -5.48 -8.89
CA VAL A 130 0.78 -5.63 -9.61
C VAL A 130 0.61 -6.51 -10.85
N GLY A 131 -0.10 -7.63 -10.73
CA GLY A 131 -0.39 -8.53 -11.84
C GLY A 131 -1.16 -7.85 -12.97
N ILE A 132 -2.19 -7.07 -12.64
CA ILE A 132 -2.96 -6.28 -13.61
C ILE A 132 -2.06 -5.26 -14.32
N PHE A 133 -1.19 -4.55 -13.60
CA PHE A 133 -0.28 -3.59 -14.22
C PHE A 133 0.73 -4.25 -15.16
N LEU A 134 1.30 -5.40 -14.76
CA LEU A 134 2.19 -6.17 -15.63
C LEU A 134 1.44 -6.67 -16.87
N LEU A 135 0.25 -7.23 -16.70
CA LEU A 135 -0.59 -7.73 -17.79
C LEU A 135 -0.94 -6.62 -18.79
N ILE A 136 -1.31 -5.43 -18.31
CA ILE A 136 -1.62 -4.28 -19.17
C ILE A 136 -0.36 -3.86 -19.97
N LYS A 137 0.81 -3.78 -19.33
CA LYS A 137 2.06 -3.40 -20.03
C LYS A 137 2.50 -4.43 -21.05
N GLU A 138 2.30 -5.72 -20.77
CA GLU A 138 2.61 -6.80 -21.70
C GLU A 138 1.63 -6.84 -22.86
N ARG A 139 0.33 -6.62 -22.59
CA ARG A 139 -0.73 -6.63 -23.60
C ARG A 139 -0.69 -5.41 -24.51
N PHE A 140 -0.33 -4.26 -23.97
CA PHE A 140 -0.32 -2.97 -24.66
C PHE A 140 1.10 -2.37 -24.64
N PRO A 141 1.96 -2.73 -25.61
CA PRO A 141 3.36 -2.29 -25.65
C PRO A 141 3.53 -0.84 -26.10
N GLN A 142 2.44 -0.10 -26.33
CA GLN A 142 2.49 1.26 -26.83
C GLN A 142 3.13 2.21 -25.79
N PRO A 143 3.99 3.15 -26.21
CA PRO A 143 4.69 4.05 -25.28
C PRO A 143 3.76 4.87 -24.37
N TRP A 144 2.54 5.20 -24.84
CA TRP A 144 1.58 5.98 -24.07
C TRP A 144 1.08 5.27 -22.81
N VAL A 145 1.13 3.93 -22.75
CA VAL A 145 0.71 3.14 -21.57
C VAL A 145 1.62 3.43 -20.38
N GLY A 146 2.93 3.57 -20.63
CA GLY A 146 3.88 4.00 -19.61
C GLY A 146 3.55 5.39 -19.07
N THR A 147 3.18 6.33 -19.95
CA THR A 147 2.73 7.67 -19.56
C THR A 147 1.44 7.63 -18.76
N ALA A 148 0.45 6.81 -19.15
CA ALA A 148 -0.81 6.66 -18.43
C ALA A 148 -0.61 6.21 -16.98
N PHE A 149 0.29 5.24 -16.74
CA PHE A 149 0.62 4.82 -15.37
C PHE A 149 1.31 5.91 -14.55
N ARG A 150 2.16 6.74 -15.19
CA ARG A 150 2.78 7.89 -14.51
C ARG A 150 1.74 8.94 -14.11
N VAL A 151 0.75 9.19 -14.97
CA VAL A 151 -0.37 10.10 -14.68
C VAL A 151 -1.23 9.54 -13.55
N ALA A 152 -1.58 8.24 -13.61
CA ALA A 152 -2.32 7.58 -12.54
C ALA A 152 -1.59 7.66 -11.19
N ALA A 153 -0.27 7.42 -11.17
CA ALA A 153 0.55 7.58 -9.98
C ALA A 153 0.52 9.03 -9.47
N ALA A 154 0.70 10.02 -10.34
CA ALA A 154 0.63 11.44 -9.94
C ALA A 154 -0.73 11.82 -9.35
N TRP A 155 -1.84 11.31 -9.91
CA TRP A 155 -3.18 11.54 -9.36
C TRP A 155 -3.38 10.91 -7.99
N ILE A 156 -2.99 9.65 -7.80
CA ILE A 156 -3.07 8.99 -6.48
C ILE A 156 -2.20 9.73 -5.47
N GLY A 157 -1.01 10.18 -5.87
CA GLY A 157 -0.14 11.00 -5.05
C GLY A 157 -0.79 12.32 -4.64
N ALA A 158 -1.44 13.02 -5.57
CA ALA A 158 -2.14 14.27 -5.29
C ALA A 158 -3.34 14.07 -4.32
N VAL A 159 -4.13 13.01 -4.51
CA VAL A 159 -5.21 12.64 -3.58
C VAL A 159 -4.65 12.34 -2.19
N SER A 160 -3.56 11.58 -2.11
CA SER A 160 -2.90 11.26 -0.84
C SER A 160 -2.41 12.52 -0.14
N LEU A 161 -1.80 13.47 -0.87
CA LEU A 161 -1.36 14.74 -0.32
C LEU A 161 -2.52 15.61 0.17
N LEU A 162 -3.64 15.62 -0.55
CA LEU A 162 -4.85 16.31 -0.14
C LEU A 162 -5.44 15.71 1.15
N MET A 163 -5.53 14.38 1.24
CA MET A 163 -5.99 13.69 2.45
C MET A 163 -5.06 13.95 3.65
N LEU A 164 -3.75 13.96 3.42
CA LEU A 164 -2.76 14.33 4.43
C LEU A 164 -2.98 15.77 4.94
N ALA A 165 -3.17 16.72 4.01
CA ALA A 165 -3.41 18.12 4.37
C ALA A 165 -4.70 18.30 5.18
N LEU A 166 -5.77 17.56 4.82
CA LEU A 166 -7.03 17.57 5.57
C LEU A 166 -6.85 17.01 6.99
N GLY A 167 -6.19 15.87 7.15
CA GLY A 167 -5.92 15.29 8.47
C GLY A 167 -5.10 16.23 9.37
N LEU A 168 -4.06 16.88 8.82
CA LEU A 168 -3.27 17.87 9.56
C LEU A 168 -4.08 19.12 9.95
N SER A 169 -5.00 19.54 9.08
CA SER A 169 -5.88 20.69 9.36
C SER A 169 -6.86 20.42 10.50
N GLU A 170 -7.35 19.18 10.63
CA GLU A 170 -8.23 18.77 11.72
C GLU A 170 -7.47 18.75 13.05
N ILE A 171 -6.26 18.18 13.07
CA ILE A 171 -5.38 18.18 14.25
C ILE A 171 -5.12 19.61 14.75
N THR A 172 -4.86 20.55 13.83
CA THR A 172 -4.58 21.95 14.18
C THR A 172 -5.80 22.66 14.80
N ARG A 173 -7.04 22.23 14.51
CA ARG A 173 -8.27 22.82 15.07
C ARG A 173 -8.65 22.27 16.44
N SER A 174 -8.12 21.10 16.83
CA SER A 174 -8.38 20.48 18.13
C SER A 174 -7.47 20.96 19.27
N ILE A 175 -6.47 21.79 18.97
CA ILE A 175 -5.51 22.39 19.91
C ILE A 175 -5.92 23.84 20.18
#